data_AF-A0A382NBA9-F1
#
_entry.id   AF-A0A382NBA9-F1
#
_cell.length_a   1.000
_cell.length_b   1.000
_cell.length_c   1.000
_cell.angle_alpha   90.00
_cell.angle_beta   90.00
_cell.angle_gamma   90.00
#
_symmetry.space_group_name_H-M   'P 1'
#
loop_
_entity.id
_entity.type
_entity.pdbx_description
1 polymer ?
#
loop_
_entity_poly.entity_id
_entity_poly.type
_entity_poly.pdbx_seq_one_letter_code
_entity_poly.pdbx_strand_id
1 'polypeptide(L)'
;MRIKEIHIDRFGIFSDKKITGLGPGINVVYGPNEFGKTTLLEFVRRILFGFPSRRTRVNTYTPVAGGEVSGRLGCESSSGESFVISRVQGPYNGRITVSTGNNEILDQHALDAFLGHASKDIFQNVYAFTIDELQSFQTLKGDEIKNRIYGAGLGLGNVSLVQVEKDIEDRCGEFFKPRGSSKMSNILKDIKELEAQVRDIQGGLALYDELMLNL
;
A
#
# COMPACT_ATOMS: atom_id res chain seq x y z
N MET A 1 -13.33 10.04 -5.10
CA MET A 1 -14.61 9.54 -4.55
C MET A 1 -15.05 10.41 -3.37
N ARG A 2 -16.36 10.64 -3.22
CA ARG A 2 -17.00 11.29 -2.05
C ARG A 2 -18.17 10.44 -1.54
N ILE A 3 -18.32 10.29 -0.22
CA ILE A 3 -19.48 9.62 0.40
C ILE A 3 -20.60 10.64 0.63
N LYS A 4 -21.82 10.35 0.16
CA LYS A 4 -23.03 11.17 0.31
C LYS A 4 -24.03 10.58 1.32
N GLU A 5 -24.09 9.25 1.39
CA GLU A 5 -25.00 8.55 2.28
C GLU A 5 -24.34 7.30 2.87
N ILE A 6 -24.71 6.98 4.11
CA ILE A 6 -24.26 5.77 4.81
C ILE A 6 -25.52 5.06 5.30
N HIS A 7 -25.71 3.81 4.88
CA HIS A 7 -26.82 2.98 5.32
C HIS A 7 -26.25 1.74 5.99
N ILE A 8 -26.55 1.58 7.27
CA ILE A 8 -26.09 0.49 8.10
C ILE A 8 -27.29 -0.41 8.35
N ASP A 9 -27.37 -1.54 7.64
CA ASP A 9 -28.46 -2.49 7.89
C ASP A 9 -28.24 -3.14 9.25
N ARG A 10 -27.03 -3.68 9.49
CA ARG A 10 -26.62 -4.31 10.75
C ARG A 10 -25.12 -4.20 10.97
N PHE A 11 -24.69 -3.51 12.04
CA PHE A 11 -23.29 -3.43 12.44
C PHE A 11 -23.12 -2.97 13.90
N GLY A 12 -22.58 -3.83 14.76
CA GLY A 12 -22.39 -3.52 16.18
C GLY A 12 -23.70 -3.05 16.84
N ILE A 13 -23.71 -1.81 17.34
CA ILE A 13 -24.89 -1.20 17.98
C ILE A 13 -25.92 -0.67 16.97
N PHE A 14 -25.56 -0.52 15.70
CA PHE A 14 -26.43 0.04 14.67
C PHE A 14 -27.26 -1.06 14.02
N SER A 15 -28.56 -0.80 13.88
CA SER A 15 -29.51 -1.60 13.14
C SER A 15 -30.42 -0.64 12.37
N ASP A 16 -30.56 -0.85 11.06
CA ASP A 16 -31.33 -0.03 10.14
C ASP A 16 -31.12 1.49 10.32
N LYS A 17 -29.84 1.90 10.33
CA LYS A 17 -29.45 3.30 10.52
C LYS A 17 -29.08 3.93 9.19
N LYS A 18 -29.79 4.99 8.81
CA LYS A 18 -29.47 5.82 7.65
C LYS A 18 -28.91 7.17 8.07
N ILE A 19 -27.79 7.56 7.46
CA ILE A 19 -27.14 8.87 7.60
C ILE A 19 -27.17 9.51 6.22
N THR A 20 -27.81 10.67 6.12
CA THR A 20 -27.95 11.48 4.91
C THR A 20 -27.44 12.90 5.15
N GLY A 21 -27.39 13.70 4.09
CA GLY A 21 -27.01 15.11 4.20
C GLY A 21 -25.51 15.34 4.31
N LEU A 22 -24.68 14.34 3.97
CA LEU A 22 -23.24 14.54 3.86
C LEU A 22 -22.95 15.43 2.63
N GLY A 23 -22.46 16.64 2.91
CA GLY A 23 -22.18 17.66 1.90
C GLY A 23 -20.70 17.71 1.50
N PRO A 24 -20.35 18.54 0.49
CA PRO A 24 -18.95 18.91 0.24
C PRO A 24 -18.32 19.59 1.46
N GLY A 25 -17.02 19.38 1.66
CA GLY A 25 -16.27 20.01 2.75
C GLY A 25 -16.35 19.25 4.07
N ILE A 26 -16.41 19.99 5.17
CA ILE A 26 -16.33 19.44 6.53
C ILE A 26 -17.72 19.01 7.00
N ASN A 27 -17.85 17.73 7.35
CA ASN A 27 -19.05 17.18 7.98
C ASN A 27 -18.71 16.80 9.42
N VAL A 28 -19.46 17.31 10.40
CA VAL A 28 -19.20 17.06 11.84
C VAL A 28 -20.22 16.09 12.39
N VAL A 29 -19.75 14.92 12.84
CA VAL A 29 -20.55 13.94 13.59
C VAL A 29 -20.26 14.10 15.07
N TYR A 30 -21.26 14.55 15.83
CA TYR A 30 -21.13 14.79 17.27
C TYR A 30 -22.18 14.01 18.07
N GLY A 31 -21.92 13.86 19.37
CA GLY A 31 -22.81 13.17 20.30
C GLY A 31 -22.04 12.74 21.55
N PRO A 32 -22.72 12.15 22.55
CA PRO A 32 -22.08 11.60 23.74
C PRO A 32 -21.03 10.53 23.42
N ASN A 33 -20.19 10.21 24.41
CA ASN A 33 -19.35 9.01 24.33
C ASN A 33 -20.23 7.78 24.12
N GLU A 34 -19.67 6.75 23.49
CA GLU A 34 -20.36 5.47 23.20
C GLU A 34 -21.55 5.55 22.25
N PHE A 35 -21.88 6.74 21.71
CA PHE A 35 -22.91 6.91 20.68
C PHE A 35 -22.56 6.25 19.32
N GLY A 36 -21.45 5.51 19.26
CA GLY A 36 -21.05 4.75 18.06
C GLY A 36 -20.26 5.53 17.02
N LYS A 37 -19.59 6.64 17.39
CA LYS A 37 -18.72 7.39 16.46
C LYS A 37 -17.58 6.52 15.91
N THR A 38 -16.84 5.83 16.78
CA THR A 38 -15.80 4.87 16.38
C THR A 38 -16.40 3.69 15.62
N THR A 39 -17.57 3.22 16.03
CA THR A 39 -18.32 2.15 15.32
C THR A 39 -18.70 2.57 13.91
N LEU A 40 -19.09 3.83 13.69
CA LEU A 40 -19.41 4.37 12.37
C LEU A 40 -18.18 4.43 11.46
N LEU A 41 -17.03 4.86 11.99
CA LEU A 41 -15.78 4.85 11.26
C LEU A 41 -15.38 3.41 10.86
N GLU A 42 -15.47 2.48 11.81
CA GLU A 42 -15.19 1.07 11.55
C GLU A 42 -16.14 0.46 10.52
N PHE A 43 -17.42 0.83 10.54
CA PHE A 43 -18.39 0.42 9.52
C PHE A 43 -17.92 0.82 8.12
N VAL A 44 -17.55 2.10 7.92
CA VAL A 44 -17.04 2.58 6.63
C VAL A 44 -15.82 1.78 6.19
N ARG A 45 -14.86 1.54 7.11
CA ARG A 45 -13.68 0.70 6.84
C ARG A 45 -14.08 -0.73 6.41
N ARG A 46 -15.08 -1.34 7.05
CA ARG A 46 -15.54 -2.69 6.70
C ARG A 46 -16.21 -2.76 5.33
N ILE A 47 -17.02 -1.76 4.97
CA ILE A 47 -17.66 -1.74 3.63
C ILE A 47 -16.61 -1.59 2.53
N LEU A 48 -15.60 -0.73 2.73
CA LEU A 48 -14.55 -0.49 1.74
C LEU A 48 -13.56 -1.66 1.65
N PHE A 49 -13.01 -2.15 2.77
CA PHE A 49 -11.89 -3.09 2.75
C PHE A 49 -12.21 -4.50 3.23
N GLY A 50 -13.46 -4.72 3.64
CA GLY A 50 -13.95 -6.01 4.08
C GLY A 50 -13.80 -6.32 5.56
N PHE A 51 -14.27 -7.52 5.89
CA PHE A 51 -14.37 -8.00 7.26
C PHE A 51 -13.10 -8.71 7.70
N PRO A 52 -12.72 -8.62 9.00
CA PRO A 52 -11.54 -9.27 9.49
C PRO A 52 -11.77 -10.79 9.51
N SER A 53 -10.69 -11.56 9.33
CA SER A 53 -10.74 -13.01 9.52
C SER A 53 -11.07 -13.33 10.98
N ARG A 54 -11.79 -14.44 11.21
CA ARG A 54 -12.09 -14.96 12.56
C ARG A 54 -10.83 -15.22 13.40
N ARG A 55 -9.66 -15.38 12.77
CA ARG A 55 -8.38 -15.58 13.46
C ARG A 55 -7.78 -14.28 14.02
N THR A 56 -8.23 -13.13 13.56
CA THR A 56 -7.69 -11.84 13.98
C THR A 56 -8.35 -11.42 15.30
N ARG A 57 -7.55 -11.09 16.34
CA ARG A 57 -8.03 -10.58 17.64
C ARG A 57 -8.46 -9.11 17.52
N VAL A 58 -9.48 -8.84 16.72
CA VAL A 58 -10.08 -7.51 16.55
C VAL A 58 -11.57 -7.57 16.77
N ASN A 59 -12.16 -6.45 17.17
CA ASN A 59 -13.61 -6.35 17.33
C ASN A 59 -14.30 -6.63 15.98
N THR A 60 -15.14 -7.67 15.94
CA THR A 60 -15.90 -8.08 14.76
C THR A 60 -17.16 -7.25 14.56
N TYR A 61 -17.53 -6.43 15.55
CA TYR A 61 -18.77 -5.62 15.57
C TYR A 61 -20.00 -6.46 15.23
N THR A 62 -20.10 -7.63 15.86
CA THR A 62 -21.26 -8.51 15.73
C THR A 62 -22.53 -7.73 16.09
N PRO A 63 -23.58 -7.72 15.25
CA PRO A 63 -24.78 -6.94 15.50
C PRO A 63 -25.49 -7.39 16.77
N VAL A 64 -25.83 -6.45 17.65
CA VAL A 64 -26.58 -6.75 18.90
C VAL A 64 -27.96 -7.31 18.59
N ALA A 65 -28.60 -6.84 17.50
CA ALA A 65 -29.89 -7.33 17.01
C ALA A 65 -29.82 -8.69 16.28
N GLY A 66 -28.66 -9.35 16.28
CA GLY A 66 -28.41 -10.57 15.52
C GLY A 66 -28.34 -10.35 14.01
N GLY A 67 -28.15 -11.42 13.23
CA GLY A 67 -28.04 -11.38 11.77
C GLY A 67 -26.62 -11.11 11.25
N GLU A 68 -26.50 -11.13 9.92
CA GLU A 68 -25.22 -10.89 9.24
C GLU A 68 -24.89 -9.39 9.22
N VAL A 69 -23.60 -9.06 9.29
CA VAL A 69 -23.16 -7.68 9.09
C VAL A 69 -23.39 -7.28 7.63
N SER A 70 -24.11 -6.18 7.41
CA SER A 70 -24.28 -5.62 6.07
C SER A 70 -24.56 -4.12 6.09
N GLY A 71 -24.32 -3.51 4.94
CA GLY A 71 -24.74 -2.15 4.66
C GLY A 71 -24.16 -1.64 3.34
N ARG A 72 -24.35 -0.34 3.10
CA ARG A 72 -23.99 0.32 1.85
C ARG A 72 -23.60 1.78 2.03
N LEU A 73 -22.75 2.25 1.13
CA LEU A 73 -22.29 3.62 0.99
C LEU A 73 -22.78 4.17 -0.34
N GLY A 74 -23.54 5.26 -0.30
CA GLY A 74 -23.86 6.05 -1.49
C GLY A 74 -22.72 7.03 -1.76
N CYS A 75 -22.10 6.93 -2.93
CA CYS A 75 -20.89 7.65 -3.28
C CYS A 75 -21.05 8.42 -4.60
N GLU A 76 -20.15 9.36 -4.81
CA GLU A 76 -20.00 10.13 -6.04
C GLU A 76 -18.55 10.12 -6.51
N SER A 77 -18.36 9.90 -7.80
CA SER A 77 -17.05 9.91 -8.47
C SER A 77 -16.57 11.35 -8.68
N SER A 78 -15.29 11.52 -9.03
CA SER A 78 -14.77 12.82 -9.49
C SER A 78 -15.42 13.29 -10.80
N SER A 79 -15.94 12.37 -11.61
CA SER A 79 -16.75 12.64 -12.81
C SER A 79 -18.17 13.13 -12.50
N GLY A 80 -18.60 13.09 -11.23
CA GLY A 80 -19.97 13.42 -10.81
C GLY A 80 -20.94 12.23 -10.87
N GLU A 81 -20.49 11.06 -11.35
CA GLU A 81 -21.32 9.85 -11.40
C GLU A 81 -21.61 9.31 -10.01
N SER A 82 -22.87 8.97 -9.76
CA SER A 82 -23.31 8.37 -8.49
C SER A 82 -23.26 6.85 -8.56
N PHE A 83 -22.75 6.24 -7.49
CA PHE A 83 -22.62 4.80 -7.37
C PHE A 83 -22.81 4.36 -5.92
N VAL A 84 -23.16 3.09 -5.73
CA VAL A 84 -23.37 2.51 -4.40
C VAL A 84 -22.41 1.36 -4.21
N ILE A 85 -21.69 1.37 -3.09
CA ILE A 85 -20.87 0.24 -2.63
C ILE A 85 -21.65 -0.45 -1.53
N SER A 86 -22.03 -1.71 -1.72
CA SER A 86 -22.61 -2.54 -0.66
C SER A 86 -21.69 -3.72 -0.35
N ARG A 87 -21.69 -4.13 0.92
CA ARG A 87 -20.95 -5.31 1.35
C ARG A 87 -21.74 -6.08 2.40
N VAL A 88 -21.82 -7.39 2.21
CA VAL A 88 -22.46 -8.34 3.14
C VAL A 88 -21.40 -9.29 3.67
N GLN A 89 -21.46 -9.59 4.96
CA GLN A 89 -20.58 -10.57 5.59
C GLN A 89 -20.68 -11.92 4.87
N GLY A 90 -19.53 -12.56 4.69
CA GLY A 90 -19.44 -13.79 3.91
C GLY A 90 -17.99 -14.26 3.78
N PRO A 91 -17.74 -15.35 3.05
CA PRO A 91 -16.39 -15.83 2.77
C PRO A 91 -15.56 -14.77 2.01
N TYR A 92 -14.22 -14.88 2.07
CA TYR A 92 -13.27 -14.01 1.35
C TYR A 92 -13.50 -12.49 1.54
N ASN A 93 -13.50 -12.02 2.80
CA ASN A 93 -13.70 -10.60 3.18
C ASN A 93 -15.12 -10.05 2.93
N GLY A 94 -16.09 -10.91 2.65
CA GLY A 94 -17.48 -10.54 2.41
C GLY A 94 -17.79 -10.33 0.93
N ARG A 95 -19.06 -10.50 0.57
CA ARG A 95 -19.55 -10.29 -0.80
C ARG A 95 -19.71 -8.79 -1.03
N ILE A 96 -19.01 -8.26 -2.02
CA ILE A 96 -19.10 -6.86 -2.44
C ILE A 96 -19.94 -6.73 -3.69
N THR A 97 -20.78 -5.70 -3.73
CA THR A 97 -21.51 -5.27 -4.92
C THR A 97 -21.29 -3.78 -5.11
N VAL A 98 -20.90 -3.39 -6.32
CA VAL A 98 -20.83 -1.98 -6.73
C VAL A 98 -21.90 -1.76 -7.78
N SER A 99 -22.87 -0.89 -7.51
CA SER A 99 -23.94 -0.57 -8.46
C SER A 99 -23.84 0.85 -8.98
N THR A 100 -23.90 0.99 -10.29
CA THR A 100 -23.85 2.26 -11.04
C THR A 100 -25.09 2.34 -11.91
N GLY A 101 -26.11 3.09 -11.51
CA GLY A 101 -27.33 3.36 -12.29
C GLY A 101 -28.11 2.12 -12.76
N ASN A 102 -27.61 1.47 -13.82
CA ASN A 102 -28.22 0.33 -14.49
C ASN A 102 -27.41 -0.98 -14.39
N ASN A 103 -26.19 -0.93 -13.85
CA ASN A 103 -25.31 -2.10 -13.83
C ASN A 103 -24.88 -2.43 -12.39
N GLU A 104 -24.99 -3.70 -12.03
CA GLU A 104 -24.42 -4.24 -10.80
C GLU A 104 -23.15 -5.01 -11.14
N ILE A 105 -22.04 -4.61 -10.53
CA ILE A 105 -20.73 -5.23 -10.70
C ILE A 105 -20.37 -5.90 -9.38
N LEU A 106 -20.24 -7.21 -9.41
CA LEU A 106 -19.86 -8.04 -8.26
C LEU A 106 -18.34 -8.27 -8.25
N ASP A 107 -17.56 -7.19 -8.27
CA ASP A 107 -16.10 -7.29 -8.40
C ASP A 107 -15.37 -6.33 -7.46
N GLN A 108 -14.36 -6.87 -6.78
CA GLN A 108 -13.42 -6.12 -5.95
C GLN A 108 -12.54 -5.20 -6.81
N HIS A 109 -12.17 -5.62 -8.04
CA HIS A 109 -11.35 -4.79 -8.92
C HIS A 109 -12.04 -3.48 -9.32
N ALA A 110 -13.36 -3.53 -9.49
CA ALA A 110 -14.15 -2.32 -9.77
C ALA A 110 -14.10 -1.34 -8.59
N LEU A 111 -14.21 -1.85 -7.35
CA LEU A 111 -14.05 -1.01 -6.17
C LEU A 111 -12.65 -0.39 -6.08
N ASP A 112 -11.61 -1.18 -6.34
CA ASP A 112 -10.23 -0.71 -6.26
C ASP A 112 -9.97 0.43 -7.24
N ALA A 113 -10.59 0.41 -8.42
CA ALA A 113 -10.57 1.52 -9.38
C ALA A 113 -11.25 2.78 -8.82
N PHE A 114 -12.42 2.66 -8.19
CA PHE A 114 -13.11 3.80 -7.54
C PHE A 114 -12.35 4.37 -6.34
N LEU A 115 -11.59 3.52 -5.64
CA LEU A 115 -10.71 3.90 -4.54
C LEU A 115 -9.38 4.49 -5.02
N GLY A 116 -9.11 4.52 -6.33
CA GLY A 116 -7.82 4.97 -6.86
C GLY A 116 -6.65 4.11 -6.39
N HIS A 117 -6.88 2.81 -6.21
CA HIS A 117 -5.94 1.84 -5.65
C HIS A 117 -5.46 2.15 -4.22
N ALA A 118 -6.20 2.98 -3.47
CA ALA A 118 -5.93 3.19 -2.06
C ALA A 118 -6.09 1.87 -1.29
N SER A 119 -4.99 1.38 -0.71
CA SER A 119 -5.02 0.19 0.14
C SER A 119 -5.72 0.48 1.47
N LYS A 120 -6.11 -0.59 2.16
CA LYS A 120 -6.65 -0.50 3.52
C LYS A 120 -5.71 0.26 4.46
N ASP A 121 -4.42 -0.04 4.39
CA ASP A 121 -3.41 0.61 5.22
C ASP A 121 -3.33 2.11 4.91
N ILE A 122 -3.39 2.50 3.63
CA ILE A 122 -3.43 3.91 3.24
C ILE A 122 -4.66 4.61 3.83
N PHE A 123 -5.82 3.97 3.74
CA PHE A 123 -7.05 4.54 4.27
C PHE A 123 -7.02 4.73 5.79
N GLN A 124 -6.54 3.73 6.52
CA GLN A 124 -6.43 3.81 7.98
C GLN A 124 -5.40 4.84 8.43
N ASN A 125 -4.32 5.01 7.67
CA ASN A 125 -3.19 5.85 8.07
C ASN A 125 -3.29 7.31 7.60
N VAL A 126 -3.97 7.57 6.48
CA VAL A 126 -3.99 8.91 5.85
C VAL A 126 -5.38 9.51 5.81
N TYR A 127 -6.39 8.72 5.43
CA TYR A 127 -7.73 9.26 5.15
C TYR A 127 -8.65 9.27 6.36
N ALA A 128 -8.54 8.29 7.25
CA ALA A 128 -9.43 8.19 8.39
C ALA A 128 -8.74 7.47 9.55
N PHE A 129 -8.14 8.24 10.47
CA PHE A 129 -7.45 7.74 11.66
C PHE A 129 -8.17 8.14 12.97
N THR A 130 -8.05 7.31 14.00
CA THR A 130 -8.52 7.63 15.36
C THR A 130 -7.46 8.42 16.16
N ILE A 131 -7.84 8.90 17.34
CA ILE A 131 -6.90 9.56 18.26
C ILE A 131 -5.83 8.58 18.75
N ASP A 132 -6.21 7.34 19.07
CA ASP A 132 -5.25 6.31 19.48
C ASP A 132 -4.28 5.97 18.34
N GLU A 133 -4.78 5.90 17.10
CA GLU A 133 -3.94 5.72 15.92
C GLU A 133 -2.99 6.92 15.76
N LEU A 134 -3.48 8.16 15.94
CA LEU A 134 -2.66 9.38 15.92
C LEU A 134 -1.54 9.38 16.99
N GLN A 135 -1.81 8.84 18.18
CA GLN A 135 -0.79 8.70 19.22
C GLN A 135 0.23 7.61 18.87
N SER A 136 -0.21 6.49 18.29
CA SER A 136 0.71 5.45 17.80
C SER A 136 1.65 5.99 16.70
N PHE A 137 1.21 6.97 15.90
CA PHE A 137 2.08 7.68 14.96
C PHE A 137 3.23 8.42 15.64
N GLN A 138 3.02 9.01 16.82
CA GLN A 138 4.09 9.73 17.53
C GLN A 138 5.19 8.79 18.06
N THR A 139 4.88 7.50 18.23
CA THR A 139 5.86 6.49 18.65
C THR A 139 6.70 5.93 17.50
N LEU A 140 6.29 6.12 16.24
CA LEU A 140 7.06 5.75 15.05
C LEU A 140 8.14 6.82 14.79
N LYS A 141 9.39 6.41 14.57
CA LYS A 141 10.49 7.35 14.31
C LYS A 141 10.22 8.12 13.01
N GLY A 142 10.60 9.40 12.95
CA GLY A 142 10.21 10.35 11.89
C GLY A 142 10.43 9.88 10.43
N ASP A 143 11.39 9.00 10.18
CA ASP A 143 11.65 8.47 8.84
C ASP A 143 10.67 7.35 8.42
N GLU A 144 10.10 6.60 9.38
CA GLU A 144 9.06 5.60 9.10
C GLU A 144 7.72 6.25 8.75
N ILE A 145 7.43 7.40 9.37
CA ILE A 145 6.23 8.21 9.07
C ILE A 145 6.31 8.77 7.65
N LYS A 146 7.45 9.36 7.27
CA LYS A 146 7.68 9.84 5.90
C LYS A 146 7.50 8.73 4.89
N ASN A 147 8.10 7.57 5.13
CA ASN A 147 7.95 6.40 4.26
C ASN A 147 6.50 5.96 4.10
N ARG A 148 5.73 5.90 5.19
CA ARG A 148 4.30 5.53 5.11
C ARG A 148 3.47 6.58 4.38
N ILE A 149 3.71 7.88 4.60
CA ILE A 149 2.96 8.95 3.94
C ILE A 149 3.31 9.04 2.45
N TYR A 150 4.60 9.01 2.08
CA TYR A 150 5.04 9.08 0.69
C TYR A 150 4.70 7.79 -0.08
N GLY A 151 4.89 6.61 0.53
CA GLY A 151 4.47 5.33 -0.07
C GLY A 151 2.96 5.24 -0.26
N ALA A 152 2.18 5.78 0.68
CA ALA A 152 0.73 5.87 0.57
C ALA A 152 0.25 6.86 -0.49
N GLY A 153 0.88 8.04 -0.57
CA GLY A 153 0.53 9.07 -1.56
C GLY A 153 0.86 8.67 -3.00
N LEU A 154 1.82 7.77 -3.20
CA LEU A 154 2.26 7.31 -4.52
C LEU A 154 1.67 5.95 -4.94
N GLY A 155 0.79 5.35 -4.11
CA GLY A 155 0.18 4.05 -4.42
C GLY A 155 1.15 2.87 -4.43
N LEU A 156 2.34 3.01 -3.85
CA LEU A 156 3.41 2.00 -3.84
C LEU A 156 3.18 0.89 -2.80
N GLY A 157 2.08 0.95 -2.05
CA GLY A 157 1.72 -0.06 -1.06
C GLY A 157 2.76 -0.19 0.04
N ASN A 158 3.36 -1.38 0.18
CA ASN A 158 4.38 -1.70 1.18
C ASN A 158 5.82 -1.39 0.73
N VAL A 159 6.04 -0.86 -0.47
CA VAL A 159 7.40 -0.54 -0.94
C VAL A 159 7.86 0.75 -0.24
N SER A 160 8.85 0.61 0.65
CA SER A 160 9.51 1.76 1.28
C SER A 160 10.51 2.37 0.30
N LEU A 161 10.29 3.62 -0.10
CA LEU A 161 11.22 4.36 -0.95
C LEU A 161 12.62 4.44 -0.32
N VAL A 162 12.71 4.59 1.01
CA VAL A 162 13.99 4.58 1.72
C VAL A 162 14.68 3.22 1.64
N GLN A 163 13.94 2.10 1.63
CA GLN A 163 14.56 0.78 1.44
C GLN A 163 15.06 0.61 0.00
N VAL A 164 14.31 1.11 -0.99
CA VAL A 164 14.75 1.08 -2.40
C VAL A 164 15.97 1.97 -2.60
N GLU A 165 15.97 3.17 -2.03
CA GLU A 165 17.11 4.09 -2.05
C GLU A 165 18.33 3.44 -1.40
N LYS A 166 18.16 2.82 -0.22
CA LYS A 166 19.22 2.10 0.47
C LYS A 166 19.73 0.89 -0.31
N ASP A 167 18.85 0.10 -0.94
CA ASP A 167 19.27 -1.04 -1.77
C ASP A 167 20.06 -0.57 -3.00
N ILE A 168 19.65 0.54 -3.62
CA ILE A 168 20.41 1.17 -4.70
C ILE A 168 21.76 1.67 -4.19
N GLU A 169 21.83 2.34 -3.04
CA GLU A 169 23.08 2.79 -2.43
C GLU A 169 24.01 1.61 -2.09
N ASP A 170 23.49 0.55 -1.50
CA ASP A 170 24.24 -0.65 -1.12
C ASP A 170 24.81 -1.32 -2.38
N ARG A 171 24.00 -1.48 -3.44
CA ARG A 171 24.44 -2.02 -4.73
C ARG A 171 25.47 -1.12 -5.40
N CYS A 172 25.26 0.20 -5.41
CA CYS A 172 26.24 1.16 -5.89
C CYS A 172 27.56 1.03 -5.12
N GLY A 173 27.49 0.89 -3.79
CA GLY A 173 28.64 0.68 -2.92
C GLY A 173 29.38 -0.64 -3.15
N GLU A 174 28.70 -1.72 -3.57
CA GLU A 174 29.38 -2.95 -3.97
C GLU A 174 30.25 -2.76 -5.23
N PHE A 175 29.72 -2.07 -6.23
CA PHE A 175 30.40 -1.86 -7.50
C PHE A 175 31.44 -0.74 -7.40
N PHE A 176 31.12 0.36 -6.73
CA PHE A 176 31.94 1.57 -6.71
C PHE A 176 31.91 2.25 -5.33
N LYS A 177 33.09 2.37 -4.71
CA LYS A 177 33.29 3.18 -3.50
C LYS A 177 34.24 4.34 -3.83
N PRO A 178 33.89 5.59 -3.50
CA PRO A 178 34.79 6.74 -3.69
C PRO A 178 36.13 6.59 -2.94
N ARG A 179 36.11 5.89 -1.81
CA ARG A 179 37.28 5.50 -1.01
C ARG A 179 37.14 4.06 -0.55
N GLY A 180 38.15 3.22 -0.80
CA GLY A 180 38.21 1.81 -0.40
C GLY A 180 38.17 0.82 -1.57
N SER A 181 38.22 -0.48 -1.25
CA SER A 181 38.10 -1.57 -2.24
C SER A 181 36.64 -1.78 -2.66
N SER A 182 36.39 -1.84 -3.96
CA SER A 182 35.11 -2.22 -4.56
C SER A 182 35.34 -3.29 -5.65
N LYS A 183 34.26 -3.97 -6.09
CA LYS A 183 34.35 -4.97 -7.17
C LYS A 183 35.01 -4.39 -8.42
N MET A 184 34.69 -3.13 -8.77
CA MET A 184 35.29 -2.46 -9.94
C MET A 184 36.79 -2.28 -9.80
N SER A 185 37.29 -1.92 -8.60
CA SER A 185 38.73 -1.77 -8.38
C SER A 185 39.49 -3.10 -8.53
N ASN A 186 38.88 -4.22 -8.12
CA ASN A 186 39.48 -5.53 -8.27
C ASN A 186 39.48 -5.96 -9.74
N ILE A 187 38.35 -5.80 -10.44
CA ILE A 187 38.23 -6.12 -11.88
C ILE A 187 39.24 -5.29 -12.71
N LEU A 188 39.42 -4.00 -12.40
CA LEU A 188 40.44 -3.17 -13.05
C LEU A 188 41.87 -3.65 -12.81
N LYS A 189 42.14 -4.20 -11.63
CA LYS A 189 43.44 -4.79 -11.31
C LYS A 189 43.66 -6.08 -12.10
N ASP A 190 42.65 -6.95 -12.13
CA ASP A 190 42.69 -8.22 -12.86
C ASP A 190 42.88 -7.99 -14.37
N ILE A 191 42.18 -6.99 -14.95
CA ILE A 191 42.37 -6.59 -16.36
C ILE A 191 43.82 -6.18 -16.62
N LYS A 192 44.42 -5.36 -15.75
CA LYS A 192 45.82 -4.93 -15.93
C LYS A 192 46.81 -6.08 -15.81
N GLU A 193 46.57 -7.03 -14.91
CA GLU A 193 47.40 -8.24 -14.79
C GLU A 193 47.28 -9.12 -16.04
N LEU A 194 46.06 -9.35 -16.53
CA LEU A 194 45.81 -10.09 -17.77
C LEU A 194 46.46 -9.41 -18.98
N GLU A 195 46.34 -8.09 -19.11
CA GLU A 195 47.01 -7.33 -20.18
C GLU A 195 48.54 -7.40 -20.11
N ALA A 196 49.11 -7.49 -18.90
CA ALA A 196 50.54 -7.69 -18.73
C ALA A 196 50.96 -9.11 -19.15
N GLN A 197 50.20 -10.14 -18.76
CA GLN A 197 50.44 -11.52 -19.16
C GLN A 197 50.35 -11.70 -20.68
N VAL A 198 49.35 -11.10 -21.31
CA VAL A 198 49.21 -11.12 -22.78
C VAL A 198 50.43 -10.48 -23.44
N ARG A 199 50.92 -9.35 -22.93
CA ARG A 199 52.14 -8.70 -23.45
C ARG A 199 53.39 -9.56 -23.29
N ASP A 200 53.58 -10.21 -22.15
CA ASP A 200 54.72 -11.10 -21.93
C ASP A 200 54.70 -12.29 -22.89
N ILE A 201 53.53 -12.92 -23.08
CA ILE A 201 53.35 -14.03 -24.03
C ILE A 201 53.63 -13.58 -25.47
N GLN A 202 53.15 -12.39 -25.86
CA GLN A 202 53.43 -11.80 -27.17
C GLN A 202 54.92 -11.47 -27.36
N GLY A 203 55.61 -11.00 -26.32
CA GLY A 203 57.07 -10.80 -26.36
C GLY A 203 57.85 -12.10 -26.52
N GLY A 204 57.39 -13.20 -25.90
CA GLY A 204 57.97 -14.52 -26.06
C GLY A 204 57.82 -15.10 -27.47
N LEU A 205 56.73 -14.78 -28.18
CA LEU A 205 56.52 -15.17 -29.58
C LEU A 205 57.55 -14.53 -30.53
N ALA A 206 57.93 -13.26 -30.28
CA ALA A 206 58.95 -12.59 -31.08
C ALA A 206 60.34 -13.26 -30.95
N LEU A 207 60.67 -13.73 -29.75
CA LEU A 207 61.89 -14.50 -29.48
C LEU A 207 61.88 -15.88 -30.16
N TYR A 208 60.71 -16.53 -30.22
CA TYR A 208 60.53 -17.78 -30.94
C TYR A 208 60.72 -17.59 -32.46
N ASP A 209 60.15 -16.52 -33.03
CA ASP A 209 60.30 -16.20 -34.45
C ASP A 209 61.76 -15.86 -34.83
N GLU A 210 62.51 -15.15 -33.99
CA GLU A 210 63.95 -14.90 -34.19
C GLU A 210 64.82 -16.18 -34.13
N LEU A 211 64.47 -17.13 -33.26
CA LEU A 211 65.18 -18.41 -33.15
C LEU A 211 64.86 -19.36 -34.32
N MET A 212 63.65 -19.29 -34.89
CA MET A 212 63.25 -20.07 -36.06
C MET A 212 63.78 -19.49 -37.40
N LEU A 213 64.14 -18.22 -37.45
CA LEU A 213 64.79 -17.58 -38.61
C LEU A 213 66.30 -17.87 -38.72
N ASN A 214 66.91 -18.35 -37.64
CA ASN A 214 68.34 -18.68 -37.54
C ASN A 214 68.63 -20.19 -37.67
N LEU A 215 67.63 -20.98 -38.08
CA LEU A 215 67.70 -22.41 -38.43
C LEU A 215 67.55 -22.58 -39.94
#